data_AF-A0A9Q0FIP1-F1
#
_entry.id   AF-A0A9Q0FIP1-F1
#
_cell.length_a   1.000
_cell.length_b   1.000
_cell.length_c   1.000
_cell.angle_alpha   90.00
_cell.angle_beta   90.00
_cell.angle_gamma   90.00
#
_symmetry.space_group_name_H-M   'P 1'
#
loop_
_entity.id
_entity.type
_entity.pdbx_description
1 polymer ?
#
loop_
_entity_poly.entity_id
_entity_poly.type
_entity_poly.pdbx_seq_one_letter_code
_entity_poly.pdbx_strand_id
1 'polypeptide(L)'
;MQPDELFSSKIQSLCPTITGNVCCTEAQFDTLRSHVQQAIPLLVGCPACLRNFLNLFCELSCSPDQSLFINVTSTSEVNGNLTVDGIEFSLTDTFGEGLHNSCKEVKFGTMNTRAIEFIAGAFDWIPKKLFAFIGSKAPLGFPGSPYAIDFKTRVPDSSEMKLMNVSAYSCGDALLGCSCGDCPLSPACSASEPPSPQRGFVFS
;
A
#
# COMPACT_ATOMS: atom_id res chain seq x y z
N MET A 1 -11.05 20.12 -0.51
CA MET A 1 -11.80 20.70 -1.64
C MET A 1 -12.76 19.65 -2.21
N GLN A 2 -13.89 20.06 -2.78
CA GLN A 2 -14.80 19.14 -3.47
C GLN A 2 -14.34 18.97 -4.92
N PRO A 3 -13.96 17.75 -5.37
CA PRO A 3 -13.61 17.50 -6.76
C PRO A 3 -14.85 17.51 -7.66
N ASP A 4 -14.69 17.85 -8.94
CA ASP A 4 -15.75 17.63 -9.93
C ASP A 4 -15.96 16.13 -10.23
N GLU A 5 -16.95 15.80 -11.05
CA GLU A 5 -17.32 14.40 -11.33
C GLU A 5 -16.20 13.64 -12.05
N LEU A 6 -15.53 14.28 -13.01
CA LEU A 6 -14.45 13.66 -13.78
C LEU A 6 -13.27 13.36 -12.86
N PHE A 7 -12.87 14.33 -12.05
CA PHE A 7 -11.76 14.16 -11.11
C PHE A 7 -12.12 13.15 -10.02
N SER A 8 -13.36 13.14 -9.53
CA SER A 8 -13.85 12.12 -8.59
C SER A 8 -13.69 10.71 -9.15
N SER A 9 -14.13 10.49 -10.40
CA SER A 9 -13.99 9.20 -11.09
C SER A 9 -12.52 8.80 -11.26
N LYS A 10 -11.66 9.76 -11.60
CA LYS A 10 -10.22 9.57 -11.71
C LYS A 10 -9.60 9.13 -10.38
N ILE A 11 -9.96 9.78 -9.26
CA ILE A 11 -9.52 9.39 -7.92
C ILE A 11 -9.98 7.98 -7.59
N GLN A 12 -11.26 7.67 -7.78
CA GLN A 12 -11.83 6.36 -7.46
C GLN A 12 -11.21 5.21 -8.24
N SER A 13 -10.68 5.46 -9.45
CA SER A 13 -9.99 4.44 -10.25
C SER A 13 -8.73 3.87 -9.56
N LEU A 14 -8.06 4.67 -8.72
CA LEU A 14 -6.86 4.27 -7.98
C LEU A 14 -7.16 4.12 -6.47
N CYS A 15 -7.91 5.06 -5.92
CA CYS A 15 -8.20 5.27 -4.51
C CYS A 15 -9.71 5.15 -4.21
N PRO A 16 -10.32 3.96 -4.38
CA PRO A 16 -11.76 3.78 -4.25
C PRO A 16 -12.30 4.03 -2.83
N THR A 17 -11.43 4.07 -1.82
CA THR A 17 -11.80 4.40 -0.44
C THR A 17 -11.92 5.91 -0.19
N ILE A 18 -11.35 6.75 -1.07
CA ILE A 18 -11.43 8.20 -0.96
C ILE A 18 -12.70 8.66 -1.64
N THR A 19 -13.66 9.14 -0.84
CA THR A 19 -14.96 9.63 -1.31
C THR A 19 -15.24 11.03 -0.80
N GLY A 20 -15.87 11.86 -1.63
CA GLY A 20 -16.25 13.22 -1.24
C GLY A 20 -15.09 14.22 -1.37
N ASN A 21 -14.85 15.01 -0.33
CA ASN A 21 -13.81 16.02 -0.32
C ASN A 21 -12.41 15.38 -0.34
N VAL A 22 -11.45 16.05 -0.99
CA VAL A 22 -10.05 15.62 -1.10
C VAL A 22 -9.08 16.76 -0.84
N CYS A 23 -7.83 16.43 -0.50
CA CYS A 23 -6.75 17.40 -0.27
C CYS A 23 -5.67 17.42 -1.37
N CYS A 24 -5.93 16.79 -2.52
CA CYS A 24 -5.05 16.82 -3.67
C CYS A 24 -5.68 17.55 -4.86
N THR A 25 -4.83 18.22 -5.65
CA THR A 25 -5.17 18.68 -6.99
C THR A 25 -5.07 17.54 -8.00
N GLU A 26 -5.64 17.73 -9.19
CA GLU A 26 -5.54 16.72 -10.25
C GLU A 26 -4.07 16.43 -10.64
N ALA A 27 -3.21 17.45 -10.68
CA ALA A 27 -1.79 17.29 -10.96
C ALA A 27 -1.05 16.51 -9.86
N GLN A 28 -1.40 16.72 -8.59
CA GLN A 28 -0.86 15.94 -7.47
C GLN A 28 -1.32 14.48 -7.54
N PHE A 29 -2.57 14.23 -7.91
CA PHE A 29 -3.09 12.89 -8.13
C PHE A 29 -2.40 12.18 -9.30
N ASP A 30 -2.13 12.88 -10.40
CA ASP A 30 -1.39 12.30 -11.53
C ASP A 30 0.05 11.94 -11.17
N THR A 31 0.68 12.78 -10.35
CA THR A 31 2.00 12.48 -9.78
C THR A 31 1.95 11.22 -8.90
N LEU A 32 0.97 11.14 -7.99
CA LEU A 32 0.73 9.95 -7.17
C LEU A 32 0.58 8.70 -8.04
N ARG A 33 -0.28 8.77 -9.05
CA ARG A 33 -0.54 7.66 -9.98
C ARG A 33 0.73 7.20 -10.69
N SER A 34 1.53 8.14 -11.20
CA SER A 34 2.80 7.82 -11.87
C SER A 34 3.82 7.19 -10.92
N HIS A 35 3.85 7.59 -9.65
CA HIS A 35 4.78 7.04 -8.67
C HIS A 35 4.40 5.61 -8.29
N VAL A 36 3.13 5.36 -7.95
CA VAL A 36 2.69 4.01 -7.53
C VAL A 36 2.69 3.01 -8.69
N GLN A 37 2.55 3.47 -9.94
CA GLN A 37 2.60 2.63 -11.13
C GLN A 37 3.88 1.79 -11.24
N GLN A 38 5.00 2.27 -10.71
CA GLN A 38 6.27 1.54 -10.71
C GLN A 38 6.23 0.29 -9.81
N ALA A 39 5.41 0.30 -8.75
CA ALA A 39 5.25 -0.82 -7.83
C ALA A 39 4.13 -1.80 -8.25
N ILE A 40 3.18 -1.38 -9.10
CA ILE A 40 2.04 -2.22 -9.51
C ILE A 40 2.47 -3.58 -10.07
N PRO A 41 3.42 -3.68 -11.03
CA PRO A 41 3.82 -4.97 -11.60
C PRO A 41 4.40 -5.94 -10.56
N LEU A 42 4.96 -5.42 -9.47
CA LEU A 42 5.54 -6.23 -8.39
C LEU A 42 4.44 -6.84 -7.50
N LEU A 43 3.35 -6.09 -7.28
CA LEU A 43 2.32 -6.43 -6.29
C LEU A 43 1.03 -6.98 -6.91
N VAL A 44 0.89 -6.93 -8.24
CA VAL A 44 -0.34 -7.34 -8.95
C VAL A 44 -0.71 -8.82 -8.75
N GLY A 45 0.24 -9.67 -8.37
CA GLY A 45 -0.03 -11.07 -8.01
C GLY A 45 -0.95 -11.24 -6.79
N CYS A 46 -1.11 -10.20 -5.96
CA CYS A 46 -1.91 -10.23 -4.76
C CYS A 46 -2.75 -8.93 -4.62
N PRO A 47 -4.04 -8.96 -5.00
CA PRO A 47 -4.90 -7.78 -5.00
C PRO A 47 -5.02 -7.09 -3.63
N ALA A 48 -5.09 -7.85 -2.53
CA ALA A 48 -5.12 -7.29 -1.17
C ALA A 48 -3.85 -6.51 -0.83
N CYS A 49 -2.67 -7.06 -1.13
CA CYS A 49 -1.39 -6.38 -0.93
C CYS A 49 -1.33 -5.08 -1.75
N LEU A 50 -1.64 -5.15 -3.04
CA LEU A 50 -1.67 -3.99 -3.91
C LEU A 50 -2.65 -2.94 -3.39
N ARG A 51 -3.86 -3.33 -2.97
CA ARG A 51 -4.87 -2.40 -2.43
C ARG A 51 -4.39 -1.72 -1.15
N ASN A 52 -3.82 -2.46 -0.21
CA ASN A 52 -3.28 -1.89 1.03
C ASN A 52 -2.13 -0.90 0.73
N PHE A 53 -1.23 -1.25 -0.20
CA PHE A 53 -0.13 -0.39 -0.61
C PHE A 53 -0.66 0.91 -1.23
N LEU A 54 -1.63 0.82 -2.14
CA LEU A 54 -2.26 1.99 -2.75
C LEU A 54 -2.99 2.85 -1.70
N ASN A 55 -3.75 2.23 -0.78
CA ASN A 55 -4.47 2.94 0.27
C ASN A 55 -3.53 3.80 1.13
N LEU A 56 -2.33 3.31 1.46
CA LEU A 56 -1.33 4.10 2.20
C LEU A 56 -1.01 5.42 1.48
N PHE A 57 -0.75 5.38 0.17
CA PHE A 57 -0.41 6.58 -0.59
C PHE A 57 -1.63 7.43 -0.97
N CYS A 58 -2.81 6.82 -1.13
CA CYS A 58 -4.06 7.54 -1.29
C CYS A 58 -4.37 8.38 -0.05
N GLU A 59 -4.22 7.79 1.14
CA GLU A 59 -4.38 8.52 2.40
C GLU A 59 -3.30 9.58 2.57
N LEU A 60 -2.04 9.25 2.23
CA LEU A 60 -0.93 10.19 2.23
C LEU A 60 -1.23 11.44 1.39
N SER A 61 -1.77 11.28 0.19
CA SER A 61 -1.78 12.34 -0.81
C SER A 61 -3.12 13.06 -0.95
N CYS A 62 -4.24 12.35 -0.79
CA CYS A 62 -5.56 12.86 -1.16
C CYS A 62 -6.59 12.86 -0.02
N SER A 63 -6.29 12.27 1.13
CA SER A 63 -7.24 12.21 2.25
C SER A 63 -7.74 13.59 2.67
N PRO A 64 -9.06 13.80 2.87
CA PRO A 64 -9.56 15.05 3.44
C PRO A 64 -9.07 15.29 4.87
N ASP A 65 -8.68 14.22 5.57
CA ASP A 65 -8.29 14.23 6.98
C ASP A 65 -6.76 14.20 7.17
N GLN A 66 -6.00 14.45 6.10
CA GLN A 66 -4.53 14.37 6.08
C GLN A 66 -3.86 15.06 7.26
N SER A 67 -4.34 16.25 7.67
CA SER A 67 -3.78 17.03 8.78
C SER A 67 -3.93 16.35 10.15
N LEU A 68 -4.81 15.35 10.29
CA LEU A 68 -4.95 14.60 11.53
C LEU A 68 -3.78 13.65 11.75
N PHE A 69 -3.16 13.13 10.69
CA PHE A 69 -2.16 12.07 10.79
C PHE A 69 -0.84 12.38 10.08
N ILE A 70 -0.71 13.55 9.44
CA ILE A 70 0.54 14.03 8.84
C ILE A 70 1.01 15.31 9.53
N ASN A 71 2.28 15.33 9.91
CA ASN A 71 2.97 16.51 10.41
C ASN A 71 4.17 16.82 9.52
N VAL A 72 4.31 18.08 9.07
CA VAL A 72 5.46 18.50 8.26
C VAL A 72 6.65 18.77 9.18
N THR A 73 7.77 18.09 8.95
CA THR A 73 8.97 18.22 9.79
C THR A 73 10.07 19.03 9.13
N SER A 74 10.11 19.10 7.80
CA SER A 74 11.06 19.96 7.08
C SER A 74 10.52 20.42 5.73
N THR A 75 11.04 21.55 5.29
CA THR A 75 10.76 22.15 3.98
C THR A 75 12.07 22.55 3.30
N SER A 76 12.10 22.52 1.98
CA SER A 76 13.21 22.97 1.15
C SER A 76 12.71 23.97 0.11
N GLU A 77 13.58 24.88 -0.35
CA GLU A 77 13.24 25.82 -1.40
C GLU A 77 13.61 25.24 -2.76
N VAL A 78 12.62 25.10 -3.65
CA VAL A 78 12.78 24.57 -5.01
C VAL A 78 12.18 25.58 -5.98
N ASN A 79 13.01 26.13 -6.87
CA ASN A 79 12.60 27.13 -7.86
C ASN A 79 11.88 28.34 -7.23
N GLY A 80 12.31 28.79 -6.05
CA GLY A 80 11.70 29.91 -5.32
C GLY A 80 10.43 29.56 -4.55
N ASN A 81 10.00 28.29 -4.54
CA ASN A 81 8.83 27.82 -3.79
C ASN A 81 9.24 26.93 -2.61
N LEU A 82 8.64 27.18 -1.45
CA LEU A 82 8.74 26.29 -0.30
C LEU A 82 8.02 24.97 -0.60
N THR A 83 8.75 23.86 -0.53
CA THR A 83 8.29 22.51 -0.83
C THR A 83 8.53 21.62 0.39
N VAL A 84 7.63 20.68 0.64
CA VAL A 84 7.79 19.70 1.73
C VAL A 84 9.01 18.81 1.44
N ASP A 85 9.90 18.69 2.42
CA ASP A 85 11.13 17.88 2.33
C ASP A 85 11.16 16.71 3.33
N GLY A 86 10.27 16.75 4.32
CA GLY A 86 10.12 15.72 5.33
C GLY A 86 8.78 15.81 6.07
N ILE A 87 8.22 14.64 6.40
CA ILE A 87 7.00 14.52 7.19
C ILE A 87 7.13 13.40 8.23
N GLU A 88 6.29 13.49 9.27
CA GLU A 88 5.88 12.36 10.09
C GLU A 88 4.48 11.91 9.65
N PHE A 89 4.30 10.60 9.51
CA PHE A 89 3.00 9.99 9.20
C PHE A 89 2.62 9.01 10.30
N SER A 90 1.59 9.35 11.06
CA SER A 90 1.02 8.55 12.14
C SER A 90 -0.05 7.56 11.64
N LEU A 91 0.17 6.25 11.77
CA LEU A 91 -0.76 5.19 11.36
C LEU A 91 -0.94 4.11 12.42
N THR A 92 -2.06 3.37 12.40
CA THR A 92 -2.26 2.30 13.39
C THR A 92 -1.33 1.11 13.16
N ASP A 93 -0.86 0.48 14.26
CA ASP A 93 -0.11 -0.79 14.18
C ASP A 93 -0.90 -1.84 13.37
N THR A 94 -2.22 -1.89 13.54
CA THR A 94 -3.11 -2.80 12.79
C THR A 94 -3.03 -2.60 11.28
N PHE A 95 -3.07 -1.36 10.79
CA PHE A 95 -2.91 -1.11 9.36
C PHE A 95 -1.51 -1.51 8.88
N GLY A 96 -0.48 -1.13 9.65
CA GLY A 96 0.91 -1.44 9.29
C GLY A 96 1.21 -2.94 9.22
N GLU A 97 0.73 -3.71 10.20
CA GLU A 97 0.82 -5.15 10.22
C GLU A 97 -0.03 -5.79 9.12
N GLY A 98 -1.23 -5.27 8.86
CA GLY A 98 -2.11 -5.74 7.79
C GLY A 98 -1.48 -5.59 6.41
N LEU A 99 -0.93 -4.41 6.10
CA LEU A 99 -0.18 -4.17 4.86
C LEU A 99 0.97 -5.16 4.73
N HIS A 100 1.83 -5.23 5.75
CA HIS A 100 2.96 -6.15 5.76
C HIS A 100 2.55 -7.62 5.55
N ASN A 101 1.59 -8.11 6.34
CA ASN A 101 1.13 -9.50 6.30
C ASN A 101 0.46 -9.85 4.98
N SER A 102 -0.20 -8.89 4.33
CA SER A 102 -0.79 -9.10 3.01
C SER A 102 0.26 -9.27 1.91
N CYS A 103 1.48 -8.74 2.09
CA CYS A 103 2.51 -8.69 1.06
C CYS A 103 3.68 -9.68 1.27
N LYS A 104 3.94 -10.15 2.49
CA LYS A 104 5.17 -10.87 2.85
C LYS A 104 5.40 -12.19 2.09
N GLU A 105 4.34 -12.87 1.65
CA GLU A 105 4.42 -14.13 0.90
C GLU A 105 4.23 -13.96 -0.62
N VAL A 106 3.95 -12.73 -1.08
CA VAL A 106 3.68 -12.45 -2.49
C VAL A 106 4.94 -12.64 -3.32
N LYS A 107 4.83 -13.42 -4.40
CA LYS A 107 5.94 -13.68 -5.31
C LYS A 107 5.86 -12.76 -6.53
N PHE A 108 7.02 -12.27 -6.95
CA PHE A 108 7.14 -11.64 -8.24
C PHE A 108 7.25 -12.72 -9.32
N GLY A 109 6.16 -12.88 -10.09
CA GLY A 109 5.92 -14.06 -10.93
C GLY A 109 7.01 -14.40 -11.96
N THR A 110 7.86 -13.44 -12.33
CA THR A 110 8.94 -13.65 -13.32
C THR A 110 10.26 -14.12 -12.70
N MET A 111 10.49 -13.91 -11.40
CA MET A 111 11.80 -14.15 -10.76
C MET A 111 11.77 -15.15 -9.60
N ASN A 112 10.60 -15.67 -9.20
CA ASN A 112 10.42 -16.52 -8.00
C ASN A 112 11.03 -15.90 -6.72
N THR A 113 11.23 -14.59 -6.70
CA THR A 113 11.63 -13.79 -5.55
C THR A 113 10.39 -13.19 -4.91
N ARG A 114 10.45 -12.84 -3.62
CA ARG A 114 9.29 -12.21 -2.98
C ARG A 114 9.21 -10.75 -3.39
N ALA A 115 8.01 -10.29 -3.72
CA ALA A 115 7.77 -8.92 -4.13
C ALA A 115 8.21 -7.91 -3.06
N ILE A 116 8.09 -8.30 -1.78
CA ILE A 116 8.51 -7.48 -0.64
C ILE A 116 10.01 -7.16 -0.64
N GLU A 117 10.86 -7.97 -1.28
CA GLU A 117 12.30 -7.71 -1.41
C GLU A 117 12.59 -6.41 -2.17
N PHE A 118 11.75 -6.09 -3.16
CA PHE A 118 11.88 -4.88 -3.96
C PHE A 118 11.34 -3.64 -3.26
N ILE A 119 10.47 -3.79 -2.25
CA ILE A 119 9.80 -2.69 -1.55
C ILE A 119 10.17 -2.58 -0.06
N ALA A 120 11.00 -3.48 0.47
CA ALA A 120 11.50 -3.47 1.85
C ALA A 120 13.01 -3.76 1.96
N GLY A 121 13.67 -4.13 0.85
CA GLY A 121 15.05 -4.63 0.85
C GLY A 121 15.17 -6.13 1.12
N ALA A 122 16.39 -6.67 1.07
CA ALA A 122 16.62 -8.11 0.99
C ALA A 122 16.47 -8.90 2.32
N PHE A 123 16.41 -8.23 3.48
CA PHE A 123 16.48 -8.89 4.79
C PHE A 123 15.48 -8.33 5.80
N ASP A 124 15.05 -9.18 6.72
CA ASP A 124 14.21 -8.82 7.88
C ASP A 124 12.94 -8.04 7.51
N TRP A 125 12.10 -8.62 6.64
CA TRP A 125 10.78 -8.07 6.30
C TRP A 125 9.86 -8.13 7.52
N ILE A 126 10.04 -7.19 8.42
CA ILE A 126 9.13 -6.86 9.50
C ILE A 126 8.44 -5.54 9.15
N PRO A 127 7.24 -5.24 9.68
CA PRO A 127 6.50 -4.03 9.34
C PRO A 127 7.37 -2.76 9.45
N LYS A 128 8.15 -2.62 10.54
CA LYS A 128 9.03 -1.47 10.75
C LYS A 128 10.05 -1.25 9.62
N LYS A 129 10.62 -2.32 9.07
CA LYS A 129 11.62 -2.24 7.99
C LYS A 129 10.97 -1.89 6.64
N LEU A 130 9.80 -2.46 6.37
CA LEU A 130 8.99 -2.10 5.21
C LEU A 130 8.69 -0.58 5.19
N PHE A 131 8.16 -0.04 6.29
CA PHE A 131 7.85 1.39 6.37
C PHE A 131 9.10 2.28 6.35
N ALA A 132 10.20 1.86 6.97
CA ALA A 132 11.46 2.60 6.90
C ALA A 132 12.01 2.66 5.46
N PHE A 133 11.87 1.60 4.67
CA PHE A 133 12.26 1.59 3.27
C PHE A 133 11.34 2.48 2.43
N ILE A 134 10.02 2.30 2.57
CA ILE A 134 9.02 3.10 1.84
C ILE A 134 9.20 4.60 2.11
N GLY A 135 9.49 4.98 3.36
CA GLY A 135 9.65 6.36 3.76
C GLY A 135 11.04 6.95 3.53
N SER A 136 12.00 6.16 3.04
CA SER A 136 13.34 6.64 2.74
C SER A 136 13.31 7.55 1.52
N LYS A 137 13.83 8.77 1.67
CA LYS A 137 13.96 9.73 0.56
C LYS A 137 14.90 9.16 -0.50
N ALA A 138 14.38 8.99 -1.71
CA ALA A 138 15.16 8.57 -2.86
C ALA A 138 15.94 9.75 -3.46
N PRO A 139 17.13 9.51 -4.04
CA PRO A 139 17.79 10.49 -4.87
C PRO A 139 16.93 10.89 -6.08
N LEU A 140 17.11 12.11 -6.57
CA LEU A 140 16.39 12.59 -7.74
C LEU A 140 16.57 11.65 -8.94
N GLY A 141 15.47 11.28 -9.58
CA GLY A 141 15.44 10.38 -10.74
C GLY A 141 15.47 8.89 -10.40
N PHE A 142 15.51 8.52 -9.11
CA PHE A 142 15.40 7.12 -8.67
C PHE A 142 14.00 6.81 -8.13
N PRO A 143 13.52 5.56 -8.27
CA PRO A 143 12.26 5.14 -7.68
C PRO A 143 12.34 5.19 -6.14
N GLY A 144 11.28 5.71 -5.51
CA GLY A 144 11.14 5.77 -4.06
C GLY A 144 10.46 7.06 -3.60
N SER A 145 10.54 7.36 -2.31
CA SER A 145 9.87 8.54 -1.76
C SER A 145 10.56 9.83 -2.20
N PRO A 146 9.83 10.85 -2.71
CA PRO A 146 10.44 12.12 -3.13
C PRO A 146 10.96 12.97 -1.95
N TYR A 147 10.46 12.72 -0.75
CA TYR A 147 10.84 13.37 0.51
C TYR A 147 10.88 12.34 1.65
N ALA A 148 11.44 12.69 2.80
CA ALA A 148 11.52 11.75 3.92
C ALA A 148 10.14 11.55 4.58
N ILE A 149 9.75 10.32 4.86
CA ILE A 149 8.52 9.97 5.58
C ILE A 149 8.89 9.14 6.81
N ASP A 150 8.70 9.70 7.99
CA ASP A 150 8.90 9.01 9.26
C ASP A 150 7.56 8.44 9.76
N PHE A 151 7.36 7.13 9.58
CA PHE A 151 6.14 6.47 10.00
C PHE A 151 6.12 6.23 11.52
N LYS A 152 5.09 6.75 12.18
CA LYS A 152 4.85 6.61 13.62
C LYS A 152 3.62 5.75 13.86
N THR A 153 3.66 4.93 14.91
CA THR A 153 2.47 4.17 15.34
C THR A 153 1.86 4.69 16.65
N ARG A 154 2.37 5.83 17.11
CA ARG A 154 1.91 6.54 18.31
C ARG A 154 1.94 8.03 18.04
N VAL A 155 1.01 8.72 18.69
CA VAL A 155 0.93 10.18 18.72
C VAL A 155 1.06 10.60 20.20
N PRO A 156 1.76 11.70 20.53
CA PRO A 156 1.82 12.19 21.91
C PRO A 156 0.44 12.56 22.44
N ASP A 157 0.15 12.27 23.71
CA ASP A 157 -1.15 12.56 24.34
C ASP A 157 -1.51 14.06 24.34
N SER A 158 -0.50 14.93 24.22
CA SER A 158 -0.66 16.39 24.15
C SER A 158 -1.01 16.90 22.74
N SER A 159 -1.02 16.04 21.73
CA SER A 159 -1.29 16.40 20.34
C SER A 159 -2.74 16.12 19.98
N GLU A 160 -3.36 16.99 19.17
CA GLU A 160 -4.69 16.76 18.60
C GLU A 160 -4.67 15.80 17.40
N MET A 161 -3.48 15.38 16.97
CA MET A 161 -3.31 14.40 15.91
C MET A 161 -3.91 13.04 16.28
N LYS A 162 -4.28 12.27 15.26
CA LYS A 162 -4.83 10.93 15.35
C LYS A 162 -4.04 10.00 14.45
N LEU A 163 -4.09 8.72 14.75
CA LEU A 163 -3.54 7.70 13.85
C LEU A 163 -4.49 7.53 12.66
N MET A 164 -3.94 7.46 11.44
CA MET A 164 -4.68 7.00 10.28
C MET A 164 -5.18 5.58 10.55
N ASN A 165 -6.50 5.40 10.51
CA ASN A 165 -7.17 4.16 10.89
C ASN A 165 -8.07 3.63 9.77
N VAL A 166 -7.50 3.47 8.59
CA VAL A 166 -8.16 2.75 7.50
C VAL A 166 -7.95 1.24 7.65
N SER A 167 -8.90 0.45 7.19
CA SER A 167 -8.79 -1.01 7.24
C SER A 167 -7.79 -1.53 6.20
N ALA A 168 -7.01 -2.54 6.60
CA ALA A 168 -6.20 -3.33 5.68
C ALA A 168 -6.94 -4.61 5.29
N TYR A 169 -6.85 -4.99 4.02
CA TYR A 169 -7.36 -6.24 3.49
C TYR A 169 -6.42 -7.40 3.81
N SER A 170 -6.97 -8.51 4.30
CA SER A 170 -6.20 -9.75 4.47
C SER A 170 -5.84 -10.35 3.11
N CYS A 171 -4.71 -11.05 2.99
CA CYS A 171 -4.41 -11.79 1.77
C CYS A 171 -5.38 -12.96 1.52
N GLY A 172 -6.12 -13.40 2.56
CA GLY A 172 -7.20 -14.39 2.45
C GLY A 172 -8.59 -13.77 2.28
N ASP A 173 -8.68 -12.47 1.97
CA ASP A 173 -9.96 -11.78 1.74
C ASP A 173 -10.79 -12.47 0.63
N ALA A 174 -12.11 -12.46 0.74
CA ALA A 174 -12.97 -13.15 -0.21
C ALA A 174 -13.02 -12.48 -1.60
N LEU A 175 -12.85 -11.16 -1.67
CA LEU A 175 -12.97 -10.36 -2.89
C LEU A 175 -11.61 -9.92 -3.43
N LEU A 176 -10.68 -9.58 -2.52
CA LEU A 176 -9.33 -9.14 -2.85
C LEU A 176 -8.26 -10.17 -2.46
N GLY A 177 -8.67 -11.40 -2.18
CA GLY A 177 -7.77 -12.49 -1.82
C GLY A 177 -6.72 -12.79 -2.87
N CYS A 178 -5.62 -13.34 -2.40
CA CYS A 178 -4.45 -13.69 -3.19
C CYS A 178 -4.46 -15.19 -3.51
N SER A 179 -3.63 -15.59 -4.46
CA SER A 179 -3.48 -17.01 -4.78
C SER A 179 -2.91 -17.79 -3.59
N CYS A 180 -3.13 -19.10 -3.54
CA CYS A 180 -2.53 -19.94 -2.49
C CYS A 180 -0.99 -19.87 -2.48
N GLY A 181 -0.36 -19.67 -3.65
CA GLY A 181 1.09 -19.54 -3.77
C GLY A 181 1.64 -18.23 -3.18
N ASP A 182 0.79 -17.21 -3.08
CA ASP A 182 1.11 -15.87 -2.56
C ASP A 182 0.53 -15.60 -1.17
N CYS A 183 -0.33 -16.48 -0.67
CA CYS A 183 -0.98 -16.36 0.63
C CYS A 183 -1.45 -17.74 1.16
N PRO A 184 -0.85 -18.26 2.25
CA PRO A 184 -1.28 -19.52 2.85
C PRO A 184 -2.67 -19.47 3.50
N LEU A 185 -3.17 -18.26 3.78
CA LEU A 185 -4.53 -18.04 4.30
C LEU A 185 -5.58 -17.98 3.18
N SER A 186 -5.18 -18.13 1.92
CA SER A 186 -6.11 -18.13 0.78
C SER A 186 -7.09 -19.31 0.92
N PRO A 187 -8.41 -19.11 0.77
CA PRO A 187 -9.39 -20.19 0.80
C PRO A 187 -9.09 -21.30 -0.22
N ALA A 188 -8.42 -20.97 -1.32
CA ALA A 188 -8.01 -21.92 -2.36
C ALA A 188 -7.01 -22.97 -1.85
N CYS A 189 -6.28 -22.71 -0.76
CA CYS A 189 -5.33 -23.67 -0.20
C CYS A 189 -6.00 -24.90 0.44
N SER A 190 -7.27 -24.79 0.84
CA SER A 190 -8.01 -25.87 1.51
C SER A 190 -8.79 -26.78 0.53
N ALA A 191 -8.78 -26.48 -0.77
CA ALA A 191 -9.57 -27.19 -1.78
C ALA A 191 -8.94 -28.52 -2.28
N SER A 192 -7.94 -29.05 -1.58
CA SER A 192 -7.15 -30.21 -2.00
C SER A 192 -7.62 -31.52 -1.34
N GLU A 193 -8.86 -31.93 -1.58
CA GLU A 193 -9.12 -33.37 -1.71
C GLU A 193 -9.00 -33.75 -3.20
N PRO A 194 -8.02 -34.58 -3.59
CA PRO A 194 -7.97 -35.11 -4.94
C PRO A 194 -9.27 -35.87 -5.23
N PRO A 195 -9.84 -35.77 -6.45
CA PRO A 195 -10.93 -36.68 -6.82
C PRO A 195 -10.43 -38.12 -6.66
N SER A 196 -11.18 -38.92 -5.91
CA SER A 196 -10.87 -40.33 -5.69
C SER A 196 -10.68 -41.01 -7.05
N PRO A 197 -9.62 -41.83 -7.24
CA PRO A 197 -9.42 -42.52 -8.50
C PRO A 197 -10.63 -43.43 -8.74
N GLN A 198 -11.43 -43.10 -9.75
CA GLN A 198 -12.53 -43.97 -10.18
C GLN A 198 -11.93 -45.30 -10.61
N ARG A 199 -12.23 -46.34 -9.83
CA ARG A 199 -11.80 -47.71 -10.04
C ARG A 199 -12.27 -48.12 -11.43
N GLY A 200 -11.33 -48.30 -12.35
CA GLY A 200 -11.61 -48.66 -13.74
C GLY A 200 -12.51 -49.90 -13.81
N PHE A 201 -13.57 -49.81 -14.61
CA PHE A 201 -14.40 -50.95 -14.98
C PHE A 201 -13.54 -51.95 -15.76
N VAL A 202 -13.31 -53.13 -15.15
CA VAL A 202 -12.78 -54.29 -15.85
C VAL A 202 -13.94 -54.85 -16.69
N PHE A 203 -13.85 -54.71 -18.01
CA PHE A 203 -14.71 -55.47 -18.93
C PHE A 203 -14.20 -56.91 -18.95
N SER A 204 -15.04 -57.85 -18.51
CA SER A 204 -14.91 -59.30 -18.73
C SER A 204 -15.65 -59.70 -20.00
#